data_AF-A0A1R1PNT4-F1
#
_entry.id   AF-A0A1R1PNT4-F1
#
_cell.length_a   1.000
_cell.length_b   1.000
_cell.length_c   1.000
_cell.angle_alpha   90.00
_cell.angle_beta   90.00
_cell.angle_gamma   90.00
#
_symmetry.space_group_name_H-M   'P 1'
#
loop_
_entity.id
_entity.type
_entity.pdbx_description
1 polymer ?
#
loop_
_entity_poly.entity_id
_entity_poly.type
_entity_poly.pdbx_seq_one_letter_code
_entity_poly.pdbx_strand_id
1 'polypeptide(L)'
;MSLLTGNALRWASPYIEKGSPVLQDYELFLKEFTKVFDDPQISQTANDAIRALKQGTSPVSMYASEFRRLMIDLDWNESALVSQFAEGLSEAMLDTLALFQTPDDLEGYINAAMLIDARLTRRKEDKARRRRGIQPYVQATGSQPEPMQVDTVQRVVSPTESERRMKLGLCYYCGGEGHQVITCPEKQKKIKQGNHRVQA
;
A
#
# COMPACT_ATOMS: atom_id res chain seq x y z
N MET A 1 2.47 -40.66 33.72
CA MET A 1 3.76 -39.93 33.68
C MET A 1 3.43 -38.44 33.68
N SER A 2 4.00 -37.66 34.60
CA SER A 2 3.75 -36.22 34.70
C SER A 2 4.63 -35.44 33.71
N LEU A 3 4.07 -34.43 33.04
CA LEU A 3 4.79 -33.53 32.12
C LEU A 3 5.52 -32.39 32.87
N LEU A 4 5.25 -32.22 34.17
CA LEU A 4 5.85 -31.18 35.00
C LEU A 4 7.30 -31.58 35.32
N THR A 5 8.26 -30.84 34.78
CA THR A 5 9.69 -31.04 35.01
C THR A 5 10.35 -29.73 35.44
N GLY A 6 11.54 -29.81 36.03
CA GLY A 6 12.30 -28.63 36.45
C GLY A 6 11.53 -27.75 37.45
N ASN A 7 11.43 -26.45 37.14
CA ASN A 7 10.74 -25.47 37.99
C ASN A 7 9.24 -25.73 38.12
N ALA A 8 8.58 -26.25 37.08
CA ALA A 8 7.17 -26.61 37.12
C ALA A 8 6.90 -27.77 38.09
N LEU A 9 7.82 -28.74 38.18
CA LEU A 9 7.72 -29.82 39.17
C LEU A 9 7.87 -29.28 40.59
N ARG A 10 8.82 -28.37 40.84
CA ARG A 10 9.03 -27.77 42.18
C ARG A 10 7.82 -26.98 42.67
N TRP A 11 7.16 -26.26 41.77
CA TRP A 11 5.91 -25.57 42.06
C TRP A 11 4.78 -26.56 42.37
N ALA A 12 4.69 -27.67 41.62
CA ALA A 12 3.65 -28.68 41.80
C ALA A 12 3.86 -29.63 43.00
N SER A 13 5.11 -29.85 43.44
CA SER A 13 5.49 -30.73 44.55
C SER A 13 4.60 -30.58 45.81
N PRO A 14 4.40 -29.39 46.40
CA PRO A 14 3.56 -29.24 47.59
C PRO A 14 2.08 -29.57 47.35
N TYR A 15 1.58 -29.42 46.12
CA TYR A 15 0.21 -29.78 45.76
C TYR A 15 0.05 -31.29 45.56
N ILE A 16 1.08 -31.95 45.01
CA ILE A 16 1.12 -33.41 44.83
C ILE A 16 1.20 -34.09 46.20
N GLU A 17 2.09 -33.63 47.08
CA GLU A 17 2.28 -34.21 48.42
C GLU A 17 1.04 -34.08 49.32
N LYS A 18 0.30 -32.97 49.19
CA LYS A 18 -0.91 -32.71 49.96
C LYS A 18 -2.19 -33.27 49.34
N GLY A 19 -2.11 -33.87 48.14
CA GLY A 19 -3.29 -34.34 47.41
C GLY A 19 -4.30 -33.22 47.13
N SER A 20 -3.82 -32.02 46.82
CA SER A 20 -4.68 -30.85 46.63
C SER A 20 -5.61 -31.01 45.43
N PRO A 21 -6.89 -30.60 45.53
CA PRO A 21 -7.82 -30.62 44.40
C PRO A 21 -7.39 -29.69 43.25
N VAL A 22 -6.44 -28.77 43.51
CA VAL A 22 -5.85 -27.88 42.49
C VAL A 22 -5.26 -28.65 41.30
N LEU A 23 -4.74 -29.85 41.51
CA LEU A 23 -4.19 -30.68 40.43
C LEU A 23 -5.23 -31.58 39.74
N GLN A 24 -6.45 -31.63 40.28
CA GLN A 24 -7.55 -32.47 39.78
C GLN A 24 -8.58 -31.64 38.98
N ASP A 25 -8.60 -30.33 39.19
CA ASP A 25 -9.42 -29.37 38.47
C ASP A 25 -8.56 -28.56 37.49
N TYR A 26 -8.91 -28.59 36.20
CA TYR A 26 -8.14 -27.92 35.15
C TYR A 26 -8.17 -26.39 35.27
N GLU A 27 -9.30 -25.80 35.63
CA GLU A 27 -9.41 -24.34 35.77
C GLU A 27 -8.64 -23.86 36.99
N LEU A 28 -8.74 -24.59 38.10
CA LEU A 28 -8.00 -24.30 39.33
C LEU A 28 -6.49 -24.47 39.12
N PHE A 29 -6.09 -25.52 38.38
CA PHE A 29 -4.71 -25.74 37.97
C PHE A 29 -4.19 -24.57 37.16
N LEU A 30 -4.87 -24.21 36.08
CA LEU A 30 -4.46 -23.11 35.21
C LEU A 30 -4.34 -21.81 35.98
N LYS A 31 -5.29 -21.50 36.86
CA LYS A 31 -5.28 -20.28 37.67
C LYS A 31 -4.07 -20.18 38.60
N GLU A 32 -3.68 -21.27 39.25
CA GLU A 32 -2.48 -21.28 40.12
C GLU A 32 -1.20 -21.39 39.30
N PHE A 33 -1.25 -22.02 38.13
CA PHE A 33 -0.12 -22.15 37.22
C PHE A 33 0.23 -20.80 36.58
N THR A 34 -0.76 -20.06 36.05
CA THR A 34 -0.56 -18.73 35.49
C THR A 34 -0.04 -17.75 36.54
N LYS A 35 -0.50 -17.80 37.78
CA LYS A 35 0.09 -16.93 38.84
C LYS A 35 1.61 -17.05 39.02
N VAL A 36 2.18 -18.20 38.69
CA VAL A 36 3.61 -18.50 38.92
C VAL A 36 4.42 -18.44 37.63
N PHE A 37 3.79 -18.74 36.49
CA PHE A 37 4.47 -18.87 35.20
C PHE A 37 4.00 -17.87 34.14
N ASP A 38 2.90 -17.17 34.36
CA ASP A 38 2.55 -16.00 33.56
C ASP A 38 3.55 -14.89 33.87
N ASP A 39 3.93 -14.12 32.86
CA ASP A 39 4.85 -13.01 33.02
C ASP A 39 4.06 -11.71 32.84
N PRO A 40 3.60 -11.09 33.95
CA PRO A 40 2.87 -9.83 33.89
C PRO A 40 3.66 -8.72 33.20
N GLN A 41 4.99 -8.81 33.20
CA GLN A 41 5.85 -7.81 32.61
C GLN A 41 5.87 -7.93 31.08
N ILE A 42 5.74 -9.14 30.52
CA ILE A 42 5.60 -9.35 29.07
C ILE A 42 4.29 -8.72 28.58
N SER A 43 3.16 -9.06 29.22
CA SER A 43 1.85 -8.52 28.83
C SER A 43 1.79 -7.00 29.01
N GLN A 44 2.37 -6.44 30.07
CA GLN A 44 2.48 -4.98 30.25
C GLN A 44 3.37 -4.32 29.19
N THR A 45 4.53 -4.90 28.91
CA THR A 45 5.45 -4.37 27.88
C THR A 45 4.79 -4.43 26.49
N ALA A 46 4.05 -5.49 26.17
CA ALA A 46 3.30 -5.61 24.94
C ALA A 46 2.17 -4.56 24.87
N ASN A 47 1.47 -4.29 25.98
CA ASN A 47 0.44 -3.25 26.08
C ASN A 47 1.02 -1.86 25.80
N ASP A 48 2.16 -1.53 26.40
CA ASP A 48 2.81 -0.23 26.18
C ASP A 48 3.34 -0.12 24.75
N ALA A 49 3.95 -1.19 24.24
CA ALA A 49 4.48 -1.23 22.88
C ALA A 49 3.38 -1.09 21.82
N ILE A 50 2.23 -1.77 21.97
CA ILE A 50 1.15 -1.72 20.98
C ILE A 50 0.47 -0.34 20.96
N ARG A 51 0.39 0.33 22.12
CA ARG A 51 -0.12 1.70 22.25
C ARG A 51 0.83 2.73 21.64
N ALA A 52 2.13 2.51 21.78
CA ALA A 52 3.16 3.36 21.19
C ALA A 52 3.37 3.10 19.69
N LEU A 53 2.91 1.96 19.16
CA LEU A 53 3.12 1.58 17.77
C LEU A 53 2.36 2.50 16.82
N LYS A 54 3.10 3.25 16.00
CA LYS A 54 2.57 4.10 14.93
C LYS A 54 3.16 3.70 13.58
N GLN A 55 2.36 3.78 12.51
CA GLN A 55 2.78 3.50 11.13
C GLN A 55 3.90 4.45 10.69
N GLY A 56 3.78 5.73 11.02
CA GLY A 56 4.74 6.76 10.59
C GLY A 56 4.88 6.82 9.06
N THR A 57 6.12 6.78 8.57
CA THR A 57 6.44 6.76 7.14
C THR A 57 6.57 5.36 6.54
N SER A 58 6.42 4.32 7.37
CA SER A 58 6.57 2.93 6.97
C SER A 58 5.35 2.45 6.18
N PRO A 59 5.52 1.45 5.28
CA PRO A 59 4.38 0.82 4.60
C PRO A 59 3.46 0.13 5.62
N VAL A 60 2.18 0.02 5.27
CA VAL A 60 1.16 -0.56 6.17
C VAL A 60 1.49 -2.01 6.51
N SER A 61 2.10 -2.75 5.58
CA SER A 61 2.53 -4.14 5.78
C SER A 61 3.53 -4.30 6.92
N MET A 62 4.48 -3.36 7.07
CA MET A 62 5.47 -3.38 8.14
C MET A 62 4.80 -3.11 9.50
N TYR A 63 3.94 -2.09 9.53
CA TYR A 63 3.15 -1.77 10.72
C TYR A 63 2.26 -2.95 11.16
N ALA A 64 1.55 -3.59 10.22
CA ALA A 64 0.71 -4.75 10.51
C ALA A 64 1.48 -5.94 11.04
N SER A 65 2.72 -6.15 10.57
CA SER A 65 3.57 -7.25 11.05
C SER A 65 3.99 -7.05 12.51
N GLU A 66 4.40 -5.82 12.87
CA GLU A 66 4.72 -5.49 14.27
C GLU A 66 3.49 -5.53 15.17
N PHE A 67 2.34 -5.06 14.68
CA PHE A 67 1.09 -5.12 15.43
C PHE A 67 0.70 -6.57 15.75
N ARG A 68 0.76 -7.47 14.77
CA ARG A 68 0.51 -8.91 14.97
C ARG A 68 1.49 -9.56 15.92
N ARG A 69 2.76 -9.16 15.88
CA ARG A 69 3.77 -9.66 16.83
C ARG A 69 3.42 -9.31 18.27
N LEU A 70 2.97 -8.08 18.51
CA LEU A 70 2.60 -7.61 19.86
C LEU A 70 1.27 -8.17 20.34
N MET A 71 0.35 -8.47 19.43
CA MET A 71 -0.97 -9.04 19.75
C MET A 71 -0.90 -10.43 20.37
N ILE A 72 0.14 -11.22 20.08
CA ILE A 72 0.27 -12.60 20.60
C ILE A 72 0.29 -12.61 22.14
N ASP A 73 0.86 -11.57 22.75
CA ASP A 73 1.01 -11.44 24.19
C ASP A 73 -0.14 -10.61 24.83
N LEU A 74 -1.23 -10.37 24.09
CA LEU A 74 -2.34 -9.51 24.51
C LEU A 74 -3.69 -10.24 24.45
N ASP A 75 -4.40 -10.25 25.58
CA ASP A 75 -5.78 -10.76 25.69
C ASP A 75 -6.83 -9.69 25.35
N TRP A 76 -6.56 -8.84 24.36
CA TRP A 76 -7.50 -7.79 23.96
C TRP A 76 -8.62 -8.38 23.10
N ASN A 77 -9.84 -7.85 23.26
CA ASN A 77 -10.93 -8.19 22.36
C ASN A 77 -10.71 -7.58 20.97
N GLU A 78 -11.39 -8.15 19.97
CA GLU A 78 -11.21 -7.75 18.57
C GLU A 78 -11.54 -6.27 18.31
N SER A 79 -12.60 -5.74 18.92
CA SER A 79 -12.98 -4.33 18.80
C SER A 79 -11.88 -3.39 19.31
N ALA A 80 -11.24 -3.72 20.43
CA ALA A 80 -10.11 -2.97 20.97
C ALA A 80 -8.90 -3.04 20.05
N LEU A 81 -8.62 -4.21 19.46
CA LEU A 81 -7.53 -4.38 18.50
C LEU A 81 -7.76 -3.57 17.23
N VAL A 82 -8.97 -3.58 16.67
CA VAL A 82 -9.33 -2.78 15.48
C VAL A 82 -9.16 -1.29 15.79
N SER A 83 -9.70 -0.83 16.92
CA SER A 83 -9.57 0.57 17.35
C SER A 83 -8.11 0.98 17.51
N GLN A 84 -7.29 0.15 18.13
CA GLN A 84 -5.86 0.43 18.36
C GLN A 84 -5.05 0.40 17.07
N PHE A 85 -5.38 -0.53 16.17
CA PHE A 85 -4.75 -0.59 14.85
C PHE A 85 -5.06 0.67 14.05
N ALA A 86 -6.33 1.12 14.05
CA ALA A 86 -6.73 2.37 13.40
C ALA A 86 -5.99 3.58 14.00
N GLU A 87 -5.88 3.67 15.33
CA GLU A 87 -5.19 4.78 16.00
C GLU A 87 -3.68 4.86 15.66
N GLY A 88 -3.07 3.74 15.28
CA GLY A 88 -1.68 3.70 14.87
C GLY A 88 -1.44 4.02 13.39
N LEU A 89 -2.47 4.01 12.55
CA LEU A 89 -2.34 4.35 11.14
C LEU A 89 -2.07 5.84 10.91
N SER A 90 -1.45 6.16 9.77
CA SER A 90 -1.28 7.55 9.33
C SER A 90 -2.62 8.21 9.00
N GLU A 91 -2.75 9.51 9.29
CA GLU A 91 -3.98 10.28 8.99
C GLU A 91 -4.41 10.14 7.53
N ALA A 92 -3.47 10.22 6.59
CA ALA A 92 -3.77 10.05 5.17
C ALA A 92 -4.36 8.67 4.83
N MET A 93 -3.96 7.62 5.56
CA MET A 93 -4.51 6.27 5.41
C MET A 93 -5.91 6.20 6.03
N LEU A 94 -6.11 6.80 7.21
CA LEU A 94 -7.44 6.89 7.85
C LEU A 94 -8.44 7.65 6.98
N ASP A 95 -8.04 8.79 6.42
CA ASP A 95 -8.86 9.57 5.50
C ASP A 95 -9.28 8.77 4.27
N THR A 96 -8.38 7.91 3.76
CA THR A 96 -8.72 7.06 2.62
C THR A 96 -9.61 5.89 3.02
N LEU A 97 -9.37 5.27 4.18
CA LEU A 97 -10.22 4.20 4.72
C LEU A 97 -11.64 4.69 5.00
N ALA A 98 -11.82 5.93 5.47
CA ALA A 98 -13.13 6.55 5.73
C ALA A 98 -14.02 6.66 4.49
N LEU A 99 -13.45 6.55 3.28
CA LEU A 99 -14.20 6.58 2.02
C LEU A 99 -14.75 5.20 1.62
N PHE A 100 -14.36 4.13 2.31
CA PHE A 100 -14.76 2.76 2.01
C PHE A 100 -15.48 2.14 3.21
N GLN A 101 -16.35 1.17 2.94
CA GLN A 101 -16.80 0.27 4.00
C GLN A 101 -15.63 -0.62 4.39
N THR A 102 -15.18 -0.49 5.65
CA THR A 102 -14.17 -1.36 6.23
C THR A 102 -14.86 -2.49 6.99
N PRO A 103 -14.32 -3.71 6.97
CA PRO A 103 -14.79 -4.79 7.83
C PRO A 103 -14.63 -4.44 9.32
N ASP A 104 -15.47 -5.05 10.15
CA ASP A 104 -15.43 -4.90 11.62
C ASP A 104 -14.44 -5.87 12.28
N ASP A 105 -13.95 -6.87 11.53
CA ASP A 105 -12.93 -7.81 11.97
C ASP A 105 -11.51 -7.29 11.71
N LEU A 106 -10.57 -7.65 12.58
CA LEU A 106 -9.21 -7.10 12.54
C LEU A 106 -8.47 -7.46 11.26
N GLU A 107 -8.57 -8.72 10.84
CA GLU A 107 -7.88 -9.19 9.65
C GLU A 107 -8.45 -8.56 8.37
N GLY A 108 -9.77 -8.41 8.29
CA GLY A 108 -10.46 -7.67 7.24
C GLY A 108 -10.01 -6.21 7.19
N TYR A 109 -9.91 -5.54 8.33
CA TYR A 109 -9.43 -4.16 8.41
C TYR A 109 -7.97 -4.02 7.95
N ILE A 110 -7.08 -4.91 8.40
CA ILE A 110 -5.68 -4.95 7.97
C ILE A 110 -5.59 -5.16 6.45
N ASN A 111 -6.35 -6.10 5.90
CA ASN A 111 -6.36 -6.40 4.47
C ASN A 111 -6.86 -5.21 3.64
N ALA A 112 -7.91 -4.51 4.11
CA ALA A 112 -8.39 -3.31 3.47
C ALA A 112 -7.31 -2.21 3.43
N ALA A 113 -6.62 -1.98 4.56
CA ALA A 113 -5.54 -1.01 4.64
C ALA A 113 -4.36 -1.37 3.71
N MET A 114 -3.94 -2.65 3.68
CA MET A 114 -2.89 -3.11 2.77
C MET A 114 -3.27 -2.96 1.29
N LEU A 115 -4.52 -3.22 0.92
CA LEU A 115 -5.01 -3.05 -0.45
C LEU A 115 -4.95 -1.59 -0.89
N ILE A 116 -5.33 -0.67 -0.02
CA ILE A 116 -5.24 0.77 -0.27
C ILE A 116 -3.77 1.19 -0.40
N ASP A 117 -2.90 0.74 0.50
CA ASP A 117 -1.46 1.05 0.46
C ASP A 117 -0.81 0.61 -0.85
N ALA A 118 -1.09 -0.61 -1.32
CA ALA A 118 -0.61 -1.11 -2.60
C ALA A 118 -1.11 -0.25 -3.78
N ARG A 119 -2.38 0.14 -3.77
CA ARG A 119 -2.97 1.01 -4.82
C ARG A 119 -2.34 2.40 -4.82
N LEU A 120 -2.14 3.00 -3.65
CA LEU A 120 -1.51 4.31 -3.50
C LEU A 120 -0.05 4.27 -3.95
N THR A 121 0.68 3.23 -3.57
CA THR A 121 2.09 3.02 -3.98
C THR A 121 2.20 2.91 -5.49
N ARG A 122 1.41 2.04 -6.13
CA ARG A 122 1.37 1.91 -7.59
C ARG A 122 1.05 3.24 -8.28
N ARG A 123 0.08 4.01 -7.77
CA ARG A 123 -0.27 5.32 -8.33
C ARG A 123 0.86 6.34 -8.18
N LYS A 124 1.61 6.32 -7.08
CA LYS A 124 2.80 7.17 -6.89
C LYS A 124 3.90 6.82 -7.89
N GLU A 125 4.15 5.53 -8.10
CA GLU A 125 5.11 5.03 -9.10
C GLU A 125 4.73 5.44 -10.53
N ASP A 126 3.46 5.28 -10.91
CA ASP A 126 2.96 5.68 -12.23
C ASP A 126 3.11 7.19 -12.46
N LYS A 127 2.80 8.01 -11.45
CA LYS A 127 3.03 9.47 -11.52
C LYS A 127 4.52 9.79 -11.66
N ALA A 128 5.40 9.09 -10.93
CA ALA A 128 6.84 9.28 -11.04
C ALA A 128 7.37 8.91 -12.43
N ARG A 129 6.90 7.79 -13.01
CA ARG A 129 7.23 7.37 -14.38
C ARG A 129 6.80 8.40 -15.42
N ARG A 130 5.56 8.90 -15.32
CA ARG A 130 5.04 9.97 -16.20
C ARG A 130 5.87 11.25 -16.12
N ARG A 131 6.26 11.67 -14.90
CA ARG A 131 7.14 12.83 -14.70
C ARG A 131 8.53 12.65 -15.32
N ARG A 132 9.05 11.43 -15.36
CA ARG A 132 10.33 11.09 -16.00
C ARG A 132 10.22 10.94 -17.53
N GLY A 133 9.04 11.15 -18.12
CA GLY A 133 8.83 11.00 -19.57
C GLY A 133 8.86 9.54 -20.05
N ILE A 134 8.88 8.57 -19.13
CA ILE A 134 8.88 7.14 -19.45
C ILE A 134 7.42 6.72 -19.64
N GLN A 135 6.86 6.97 -20.83
CA GLN A 135 5.58 6.36 -21.21
C GLN A 135 5.84 4.90 -21.59
N PRO A 136 5.12 3.93 -21.02
CA PRO A 136 5.11 2.58 -21.57
C PRO A 136 4.56 2.67 -22.99
N TYR A 137 5.38 2.26 -23.96
CA TYR A 137 4.96 2.11 -25.35
C TYR A 137 3.90 1.01 -25.39
N VAL A 138 2.62 1.40 -25.38
CA VAL A 138 1.52 0.50 -25.70
C VAL A 138 1.61 0.21 -27.19
N GLN A 139 2.11 -0.97 -27.55
CA GLN A 139 1.98 -1.52 -28.90
C GLN A 139 0.50 -1.72 -29.18
N ALA A 140 -0.10 -0.80 -29.93
CA ALA A 140 -1.42 -0.99 -30.50
C ALA A 140 -1.33 -2.12 -31.54
N THR A 141 -1.68 -3.33 -31.14
CA THR A 141 -1.93 -4.44 -32.05
C THR A 141 -3.32 -4.28 -32.66
N GLY A 142 -3.37 -3.97 -33.96
CA GLY A 142 -4.44 -4.43 -34.85
C GLY A 142 -5.76 -3.64 -34.89
N SER A 143 -5.89 -2.84 -35.95
CA SER A 143 -7.06 -2.72 -36.84
C SER A 143 -8.45 -2.43 -36.23
N GLN A 144 -8.92 -1.18 -36.36
CA GLN A 144 -10.07 -0.75 -37.18
C GLN A 144 -10.18 0.80 -37.06
N PRO A 145 -10.36 1.57 -38.15
CA PRO A 145 -10.64 2.99 -38.05
C PRO A 145 -12.14 3.22 -37.83
N GLU A 146 -12.54 3.61 -36.61
CA GLU A 146 -13.87 4.21 -36.40
C GLU A 146 -13.92 5.62 -37.01
N PRO A 147 -14.90 5.94 -37.87
CA PRO A 147 -14.98 7.22 -38.56
C PRO A 147 -15.81 8.20 -37.73
N MET A 148 -15.17 8.91 -36.80
CA MET A 148 -15.51 10.30 -36.40
C MET A 148 -14.70 10.68 -35.15
N GLN A 149 -13.45 11.09 -35.34
CA GLN A 149 -12.80 11.94 -34.36
C GLN A 149 -11.94 12.99 -35.06
N VAL A 150 -12.62 14.09 -35.40
CA VAL A 150 -12.00 15.32 -35.89
C VAL A 150 -11.45 16.07 -34.67
N ASP A 151 -10.28 16.66 -34.85
CA ASP A 151 -9.60 17.62 -33.96
C ASP A 151 -8.93 17.06 -32.70
N THR A 152 -7.79 16.38 -32.89
CA THR A 152 -6.47 16.96 -32.62
C THR A 152 -5.40 16.00 -33.17
N VAL A 153 -5.04 16.14 -34.44
CA VAL A 153 -3.92 15.37 -35.00
C VAL A 153 -2.62 15.95 -34.43
N GLN A 154 -2.22 15.49 -33.25
CA GLN A 154 -0.79 15.42 -32.94
C GLN A 154 -0.23 14.42 -33.94
N ARG A 155 0.32 14.94 -35.04
CA ARG A 155 1.02 14.16 -36.06
C ARG A 155 2.28 13.60 -35.40
N VAL A 156 2.14 12.49 -34.68
CA VAL A 156 3.26 11.71 -34.18
C VAL A 156 3.92 11.11 -35.42
N VAL A 157 5.06 11.68 -35.80
CA VAL A 157 5.87 11.15 -36.91
C VAL A 157 6.40 9.79 -36.46
N SER A 158 6.21 8.75 -37.27
CA SER A 158 6.72 7.42 -36.93
C SER A 158 8.25 7.44 -36.79
N PRO A 159 8.85 6.56 -35.97
CA PRO A 159 10.30 6.53 -35.76
C PRO A 159 11.08 6.40 -37.08
N THR A 160 10.55 5.59 -38.00
CA THR A 160 11.11 5.36 -39.34
C THR A 160 11.09 6.61 -40.23
N GLU A 161 10.01 7.40 -40.16
CA GLU A 161 9.90 8.65 -40.92
C GLU A 161 10.74 9.76 -40.28
N SER A 162 10.94 9.72 -38.96
CA SER A 162 11.84 10.64 -38.25
C SER A 162 13.29 10.47 -38.69
N GLU A 163 13.80 9.24 -38.77
CA GLU A 163 15.17 8.97 -39.26
C GLU A 163 15.35 9.36 -40.72
N ARG A 164 14.35 9.09 -41.58
CA ARG A 164 14.38 9.53 -42.99
C ARG A 164 14.46 11.04 -43.10
N ARG A 165 13.67 11.77 -42.31
CA ARG A 165 13.67 13.24 -42.26
C ARG A 165 14.96 13.81 -41.69
N MET A 166 15.55 13.14 -40.69
CA MET A 166 16.86 13.50 -40.13
C MET A 166 17.96 13.37 -41.19
N LYS A 167 17.98 12.26 -41.92
CA LYS A 167 18.99 11.98 -42.96
C LYS A 167 18.87 12.91 -44.17
N LEU A 168 17.65 13.32 -44.51
CA LEU A 168 17.37 14.20 -45.65
C LEU A 168 17.25 15.69 -45.26
N GLY A 169 17.45 16.05 -43.99
CA GLY A 169 17.35 17.44 -43.52
C GLY A 169 15.96 18.06 -43.69
N LEU A 170 14.90 17.26 -43.59
CA LEU A 170 13.51 17.68 -43.77
C LEU A 170 12.88 18.12 -42.45
N CYS A 171 11.96 19.09 -42.52
CA CYS A 171 11.23 19.60 -41.37
C CYS A 171 10.37 18.52 -40.70
N TYR A 172 10.51 18.32 -39.39
CA TYR A 172 9.72 17.32 -38.65
C TYR A 172 8.22 17.64 -38.58
N TYR A 173 7.79 18.88 -38.86
CA TYR A 173 6.39 19.28 -38.80
C TYR A 173 5.64 19.09 -40.12
N CYS A 174 6.21 19.58 -41.23
CA CYS A 174 5.57 19.56 -42.55
C CYS A 174 6.28 18.68 -43.59
N GLY A 175 7.48 18.16 -43.30
CA GLY A 175 8.28 17.35 -44.23
C GLY A 175 8.98 18.12 -45.35
N GLY A 176 8.94 19.45 -45.35
CA GLY A 176 9.61 20.27 -46.36
C GLY A 176 11.12 20.41 -46.12
N GLU A 177 11.88 20.60 -47.19
CA GLU A 177 13.34 20.80 -47.16
C GLU A 177 13.75 22.23 -46.78
N GLY A 178 14.98 22.40 -46.28
CA GLY A 178 15.60 23.71 -46.05
C GLY A 178 15.15 24.49 -44.80
N HIS A 179 14.33 23.91 -43.91
CA HIS A 179 13.92 24.58 -42.66
C HIS A 179 13.64 23.59 -41.52
N GLN A 180 13.73 24.07 -40.28
CA GLN A 180 13.45 23.28 -39.09
C GLN A 180 12.04 23.59 -38.56
N VAL A 181 11.54 22.77 -37.63
CA VAL A 181 10.20 22.94 -37.00
C VAL A 181 9.99 24.35 -36.43
N ILE A 182 11.06 24.98 -35.96
CA ILE A 182 11.06 26.32 -35.37
C ILE A 182 10.75 27.38 -36.44
N THR A 183 11.30 27.22 -37.64
CA THR A 183 11.13 28.13 -38.78
C THR A 183 10.08 27.65 -39.78
N CYS A 184 9.22 26.70 -39.38
CA CYS A 184 8.23 26.12 -40.27
C CYS A 184 7.06 27.08 -40.55
N PRO A 185 6.85 27.50 -41.82
CA PRO A 185 5.79 28.45 -42.18
C PRO A 185 4.38 27.88 -41.94
N GLU A 186 4.19 26.58 -42.10
CA GLU A 186 2.91 25.91 -41.84
C GLU A 186 2.55 25.92 -40.34
N LYS A 187 3.54 25.81 -39.45
CA LYS A 187 3.32 25.92 -38.00
C LYS A 187 2.92 27.35 -37.61
N GLN A 188 3.58 28.35 -38.20
CA GLN A 188 3.27 29.76 -37.93
C GLN A 188 1.89 30.16 -38.45
N LYS A 189 1.47 29.68 -39.63
CA LYS A 189 0.11 29.88 -40.15
C LYS A 189 -0.96 29.31 -39.21
N LYS A 190 -0.76 28.11 -38.66
CA LYS A 190 -1.70 27.52 -37.68
C LYS A 190 -1.79 28.30 -36.37
N ILE A 191 -0.67 28.81 -35.86
CA ILE A 191 -0.67 29.66 -34.65
C ILE A 191 -1.49 30.94 -34.90
N LYS A 192 -1.33 31.57 -36.07
CA LYS A 192 -2.11 32.76 -36.45
C LYS A 192 -3.60 32.46 -36.63
N GLN A 193 -3.98 31.30 -37.17
CA GLN A 193 -5.38 30.88 -37.31
C GLN A 193 -6.02 30.48 -35.97
N GLY A 194 -5.26 29.89 -35.04
CA GLY A 194 -5.75 29.57 -33.69
C GLY A 194 -6.05 30.80 -32.84
N ASN A 195 -5.26 31.87 -32.97
CA ASN A 195 -5.49 33.13 -32.25
C ASN A 195 -6.73 33.91 -32.73
N HIS A 196 -7.26 33.63 -33.93
CA HIS A 196 -8.47 34.29 -34.43
C HIS A 196 -9.78 33.68 -33.94
N ARG A 197 -9.75 32.49 -33.30
CA ARG A 197 -10.94 31.78 -32.81
C ARG A 197 -11.25 32.01 -31.32
N VAL A 198 -10.43 32.79 -30.60
CA VAL A 198 -10.60 33.05 -29.15
C VAL A 198 -11.16 34.48 -28.88
N GLN A 199 -11.53 35.21 -29.93
CA GLN A 199 -12.25 36.48 -29.82
C GLN A 199 -13.47 36.44 -30.74
N ALA A 200 -14.48 35.67 -30.36
CA ALA A 200 -15.88 35.79 -30.79
C ALA A 200 -16.76 35.12 -29.74
#